data_AF-A0A2E2Q7A5-F1
#
_entry.id   AF-A0A2E2Q7A5-F1
#
_cell.length_a   1.000
_cell.length_b   1.000
_cell.length_c   1.000
_cell.angle_alpha   90.00
_cell.angle_beta   90.00
_cell.angle_gamma   90.00
#
_symmetry.space_group_name_H-M   'P 1'
#
loop_
_entity.id
_entity.type
_entity.pdbx_description
1 polymer ?
#
loop_
_entity_poly.entity_id
_entity_poly.type
_entity_poly.pdbx_seq_one_letter_code
_entity_poly.pdbx_strand_id
1 'polypeptide(L)'
;MHSMGMSALRAGGRAEKQALTRVRIVRCAQRLCLDAGFDGFTMDELAEAAEVSRRTLFNYFPSKVDAVLGAAEAPDLASPGLQEVADRFRAGGPHGRLGDDLAELARHLLATQVIDRESARLRRTVLTSSPRLLGVIHERFETLAEQIVGLVLEREGPDFGPVRARLAVGVLVAVFDSAMESFAQGEPDDPELADLVTDHLGLVAELFGAHPA
;
A
#
# COMPACT_ATOMS: atom_id res chain seq x y z
N MET A 1 36.29 -11.22 15.30
CA MET A 1 35.26 -10.86 14.29
C MET A 1 34.10 -11.88 14.30
N HIS A 2 33.30 -11.95 15.37
CA HIS A 2 32.16 -12.90 15.49
C HIS A 2 30.86 -12.26 16.04
N SER A 3 30.77 -10.92 16.11
CA SER A 3 29.63 -10.23 16.77
C SER A 3 28.57 -9.68 15.80
N MET A 4 28.83 -9.57 14.49
CA MET A 4 27.86 -8.98 13.55
C MET A 4 26.76 -9.94 13.06
N GLY A 5 26.95 -11.26 13.11
CA GLY A 5 25.97 -12.23 12.60
C GLY A 5 24.71 -12.41 13.49
N MET A 6 24.88 -12.46 14.81
CA MET A 6 23.78 -12.71 15.76
C MET A 6 22.80 -11.53 15.91
N SER A 7 23.28 -10.30 15.67
CA SER A 7 22.45 -9.09 15.76
C SER A 7 21.47 -8.97 14.59
N ALA A 8 21.91 -9.35 13.38
CA ALA A 8 21.08 -9.39 12.17
C ALA A 8 19.99 -10.47 12.26
N LEU A 9 20.32 -11.67 12.77
CA LEU A 9 19.36 -12.76 13.02
C LEU A 9 18.27 -12.38 14.07
N ARG A 10 18.66 -11.68 15.15
CA ARG A 10 17.70 -11.16 16.15
C ARG A 10 16.89 -9.95 15.70
N ALA A 11 17.42 -9.15 14.77
CA ALA A 11 16.70 -8.06 14.14
C ALA A 11 15.66 -8.60 13.14
N GLY A 12 16.01 -9.62 12.36
CA GLY A 12 15.11 -10.32 11.44
C GLY A 12 13.89 -10.91 12.16
N GLY A 13 14.10 -11.67 13.24
CA GLY A 13 12.98 -12.24 14.01
C GLY A 13 12.10 -11.21 14.73
N ARG A 14 12.61 -10.01 15.03
CA ARG A 14 11.80 -8.92 15.61
C ARG A 14 10.92 -8.23 14.56
N ALA A 15 11.48 -7.91 13.40
CA ALA A 15 10.74 -7.29 12.31
C ALA A 15 9.65 -8.23 11.78
N GLU A 16 9.96 -9.51 11.62
CA GLU A 16 9.02 -10.55 11.22
C GLU A 16 7.89 -10.71 12.24
N LYS A 17 8.22 -10.82 13.54
CA LYS A 17 7.20 -10.89 14.60
C LYS A 17 6.31 -9.64 14.65
N GLN A 18 6.88 -8.47 14.38
CA GLN A 18 6.14 -7.22 14.29
C GLN A 18 5.18 -7.22 13.10
N ALA A 19 5.62 -7.68 11.92
CA ALA A 19 4.78 -7.83 10.73
C ALA A 19 3.63 -8.81 10.96
N LEU A 20 3.92 -9.99 11.53
CA LEU A 20 2.89 -10.99 11.87
C LEU A 20 1.87 -10.47 12.88
N THR A 21 2.31 -9.72 13.89
CA THR A 21 1.41 -9.10 14.87
C THR A 21 0.50 -8.06 14.18
N ARG A 22 1.06 -7.25 13.29
CA ARG A 22 0.30 -6.27 12.50
C ARG A 22 -0.79 -6.95 11.68
N VAL A 23 -0.42 -7.97 10.91
CA VAL A 23 -1.37 -8.76 10.09
C VAL A 23 -2.50 -9.35 10.95
N ARG A 24 -2.16 -9.93 12.10
CA ARG A 24 -3.16 -10.50 13.01
C ARG A 24 -4.16 -9.46 13.50
N ILE A 25 -3.69 -8.30 13.94
CA ILE A 25 -4.56 -7.20 14.38
C ILE A 25 -5.52 -6.78 13.26
N VAL A 26 -5.01 -6.58 12.04
CA VAL A 26 -5.81 -6.15 10.89
C VAL A 26 -6.89 -7.17 10.58
N ARG A 27 -6.54 -8.45 10.53
CA ARG A 27 -7.49 -9.54 10.27
C ARG A 27 -8.58 -9.61 11.34
N CYS A 28 -8.23 -9.48 12.62
CA CYS A 28 -9.22 -9.44 13.70
C CYS A 28 -10.14 -8.21 13.57
N ALA A 29 -9.59 -7.04 13.27
CA ALA A 29 -10.38 -5.82 13.09
C ALA A 29 -11.35 -5.93 11.91
N GLN A 30 -10.91 -6.49 10.79
CA GLN A 30 -11.75 -6.70 9.61
C GLN A 30 -12.85 -7.71 9.87
N ARG A 31 -12.55 -8.84 10.53
CA ARG A 31 -13.56 -9.83 10.92
C ARG A 31 -14.61 -9.24 11.85
N LEU A 32 -14.19 -8.56 12.92
CA LEU A 32 -15.11 -7.86 13.83
C LEU A 32 -15.97 -6.83 13.09
N CYS A 33 -15.39 -6.09 12.14
CA CYS A 33 -16.11 -5.12 11.32
C CYS A 33 -17.14 -5.79 10.39
N LEU A 34 -16.87 -6.98 9.87
CA LEU A 34 -17.83 -7.73 9.04
C LEU A 34 -18.95 -8.35 9.89
N ASP A 35 -18.63 -8.84 11.08
CA ASP A 35 -19.57 -9.53 11.96
C ASP A 35 -20.51 -8.56 12.69
N ALA A 36 -19.98 -7.47 13.24
CA ALA A 36 -20.72 -6.52 14.08
C ALA A 36 -20.96 -5.16 13.40
N GLY A 37 -20.43 -4.95 12.19
CA GLY A 37 -20.38 -3.65 11.54
C GLY A 37 -19.28 -2.76 12.10
N PHE A 38 -18.95 -1.67 11.40
CA PHE A 38 -17.87 -0.77 11.84
C PHE A 38 -18.13 -0.26 13.25
N ASP A 39 -19.31 0.24 13.59
CA ASP A 39 -19.58 0.81 14.92
C ASP A 39 -19.86 -0.22 16.02
N GLY A 40 -19.97 -1.51 15.69
CA GLY A 40 -20.41 -2.57 16.63
C GLY A 40 -19.33 -3.22 17.49
N PHE A 41 -18.06 -2.82 17.37
CA PHE A 41 -16.97 -3.32 18.21
C PHE A 41 -16.06 -2.19 18.71
N THR A 42 -15.30 -2.47 19.77
CA THR A 42 -14.38 -1.53 20.43
C THR A 42 -12.92 -1.89 20.18
N MET A 43 -12.02 -0.94 20.42
CA MET A 43 -10.57 -1.22 20.39
C MET A 43 -10.15 -2.23 21.48
N ASP A 44 -10.97 -2.42 22.51
CA ASP A 44 -10.67 -3.34 23.61
C ASP A 44 -10.96 -4.77 23.22
N GLU A 45 -12.14 -5.00 22.64
CA GLU A 45 -12.51 -6.28 22.05
C GLU A 45 -11.55 -6.66 20.93
N LEU A 46 -11.07 -5.68 20.14
CA LEU A 46 -10.03 -5.91 19.15
C LEU A 46 -8.71 -6.34 19.80
N ALA A 47 -8.27 -5.67 20.87
CA ALA A 47 -7.03 -6.03 21.57
C ALA A 47 -7.10 -7.46 22.14
N GLU A 48 -8.25 -7.83 22.71
CA GLU A 48 -8.53 -9.17 23.19
C GLU A 48 -8.51 -10.19 22.05
N ALA A 49 -9.27 -9.94 20.97
CA ALA A 49 -9.36 -10.82 19.81
C ALA A 49 -8.02 -10.99 19.08
N ALA A 50 -7.15 -9.99 19.11
CA ALA A 50 -5.81 -10.04 18.52
C ALA A 50 -4.72 -10.52 19.49
N GLU A 51 -5.08 -10.89 20.72
CA GLU A 51 -4.17 -11.35 21.77
C GLU A 51 -3.00 -10.38 22.01
N VAL A 52 -3.32 -9.09 22.15
CA VAL A 52 -2.34 -8.03 22.43
C VAL A 52 -2.84 -7.12 23.54
N SER A 53 -1.92 -6.44 24.23
CA SER A 53 -2.31 -5.39 25.17
C SER A 53 -2.91 -4.19 24.43
N ARG A 54 -3.79 -3.42 25.08
CA ARG A 54 -4.31 -2.15 24.55
C ARG A 54 -3.18 -1.19 24.13
N ARG A 55 -2.13 -1.07 24.95
CA ARG A 55 -0.94 -0.26 24.62
C ARG A 55 -0.26 -0.77 23.35
N THR A 56 -0.12 -2.08 23.21
CA THR A 56 0.45 -2.69 22.00
C THR A 56 -0.42 -2.36 20.80
N LEU A 57 -1.74 -2.55 20.87
CA LEU A 57 -2.65 -2.24 19.78
C LEU A 57 -2.51 -0.79 19.30
N PHE A 58 -2.56 0.18 20.22
CA PHE A 58 -2.41 1.60 19.88
C PHE A 58 -1.02 1.97 19.34
N ASN A 59 0.03 1.21 19.68
CA ASN A 59 1.34 1.40 19.05
C ASN A 59 1.35 0.97 17.58
N TYR A 60 0.47 0.06 17.16
CA TYR A 60 0.36 -0.38 15.75
C TYR A 60 -0.66 0.44 14.95
N PHE A 61 -1.78 0.79 15.58
CA PHE A 61 -2.91 1.46 14.94
C PHE A 61 -3.51 2.51 15.90
N PRO A 62 -3.37 3.81 15.58
CA PRO A 62 -3.84 4.88 16.46
C PRO A 62 -5.37 4.97 16.51
N SER A 63 -6.06 4.49 15.48
CA SER A 63 -7.53 4.44 15.44
C SER A 63 -8.09 3.09 14.97
N LYS A 64 -9.38 2.90 15.24
CA LYS A 64 -10.16 1.76 14.75
C LYS A 64 -10.28 1.73 13.23
N VAL A 65 -10.38 2.91 12.59
CA VAL A 65 -10.37 3.00 11.12
C VAL A 65 -9.06 2.45 10.58
N ASP A 66 -7.93 2.80 11.20
CA ASP A 66 -6.60 2.35 10.76
C ASP A 66 -6.43 0.84 10.89
N ALA A 67 -6.89 0.28 12.01
CA ALA A 67 -6.84 -1.15 12.25
C ALA A 67 -7.66 -1.92 11.20
N VAL A 68 -8.87 -1.43 10.88
CA VAL A 68 -9.77 -2.05 9.90
C VAL A 68 -9.24 -1.92 8.47
N LEU A 69 -8.71 -0.75 8.09
CA LEU A 69 -8.15 -0.52 6.76
C LEU A 69 -6.78 -1.19 6.58
N GLY A 70 -6.14 -1.63 7.66
CA GLY A 70 -4.78 -2.19 7.65
C GLY A 70 -3.68 -1.16 7.36
N ALA A 71 -4.05 0.11 7.28
CA ALA A 71 -3.15 1.23 7.03
C ALA A 71 -3.16 2.11 8.27
N ALA A 72 -2.07 2.07 9.03
CA ALA A 72 -1.86 2.99 10.16
C ALA A 72 -1.87 4.43 9.64
N GLU A 73 -1.18 4.65 8.53
CA GLU A 73 -1.04 5.92 7.81
C GLU A 73 -0.92 5.60 6.31
N ALA A 74 -1.23 6.58 5.45
CA ALA A 74 -0.84 6.49 4.04
C ALA A 74 0.71 6.47 3.95
N PRO A 75 1.31 5.84 2.92
CA PRO A 75 2.75 5.89 2.73
C PRO A 75 3.26 7.34 2.76
N ASP A 76 4.21 7.62 3.67
CA ASP A 76 4.83 8.94 3.76
C ASP A 76 6.07 9.01 2.89
N LEU A 77 5.98 9.75 1.78
CA LEU A 77 7.09 9.98 0.86
C LEU A 77 8.27 10.72 1.51
N ALA A 78 8.05 11.40 2.63
CA ALA A 78 9.11 12.04 3.42
C ALA A 78 9.77 11.08 4.44
N SER A 79 9.25 9.86 4.60
CA SER A 79 9.90 8.87 5.47
C SER A 79 11.29 8.51 4.93
N PRO A 80 12.30 8.25 5.79
CA PRO A 80 13.68 8.04 5.32
C PRO A 80 13.85 6.97 4.23
N GLY A 81 13.02 5.91 4.26
CA GLY A 81 13.07 4.84 3.26
C GLY A 81 12.46 5.21 1.91
N LEU A 82 11.43 6.06 1.89
CA LEU A 82 10.79 6.51 0.65
C LEU A 82 11.40 7.81 0.11
N GLN A 83 12.04 8.60 0.96
CA GLN A 83 12.68 9.85 0.57
C GLN A 83 13.76 9.63 -0.48
N GLU A 84 14.63 8.62 -0.30
CA GLU A 84 15.66 8.28 -1.28
C GLU A 84 15.05 7.87 -2.64
N VAL A 85 13.96 7.11 -2.61
CA VAL A 85 13.24 6.68 -3.82
C VAL A 85 12.61 7.89 -4.51
N ALA A 86 11.98 8.79 -3.75
CA ALA A 86 11.38 10.01 -4.28
C ALA A 86 12.44 10.95 -4.88
N ASP A 87 13.60 11.10 -4.23
CA ASP A 87 14.71 11.91 -4.73
C ASP A 87 15.29 11.34 -6.03
N ARG A 88 15.43 10.01 -6.10
CA ARG A 88 15.86 9.33 -7.33
C ARG A 88 14.85 9.51 -8.46
N PHE A 89 13.56 9.41 -8.15
CA PHE A 89 12.48 9.65 -9.12
C PHE A 89 12.51 11.09 -9.65
N ARG A 90 12.67 12.08 -8.77
CA ARG A 90 12.82 13.51 -9.14
C ARG A 90 14.00 13.74 -10.07
N ALA A 91 15.11 13.03 -9.84
CA ALA A 91 16.29 13.08 -10.69
C ALA A 91 16.13 12.36 -12.04
N GLY A 92 14.94 11.81 -12.34
CA GLY A 92 14.65 11.14 -13.59
C GLY A 92 15.13 9.69 -13.66
N GLY A 93 15.36 9.04 -12.52
CA GLY A 93 15.81 7.64 -12.47
C GLY A 93 14.78 6.68 -11.86
N PRO A 94 15.11 5.38 -11.79
CA PRO A 94 16.37 4.79 -12.26
C PRO A 94 16.43 4.47 -13.77
N HIS A 95 15.30 4.50 -14.49
CA HIS A 95 15.21 4.06 -15.89
C HIS A 95 15.22 5.21 -16.90
N GLY A 96 14.85 6.43 -16.50
CA GLY A 96 14.80 7.59 -17.41
C GLY A 96 13.45 7.79 -18.08
N ARG A 97 12.57 6.78 -18.07
CA ARG A 97 11.21 6.88 -18.61
C ARG A 97 10.22 7.02 -17.48
N LEU A 98 9.35 8.03 -17.56
CA LEU A 98 8.38 8.37 -16.51
C LEU A 98 7.52 7.16 -16.10
N GLY A 99 7.03 6.38 -17.06
CA GLY A 99 6.18 5.21 -16.79
C GLY A 99 6.89 4.14 -15.97
N ASP A 100 8.12 3.76 -16.35
CA ASP A 100 8.90 2.75 -15.65
C ASP A 100 9.28 3.22 -14.24
N ASP A 101 9.67 4.49 -14.10
CA ASP A 101 10.06 5.05 -12.82
C ASP A 101 8.87 5.26 -11.88
N LEU A 102 7.67 5.52 -12.42
CA LEU A 102 6.43 5.51 -11.65
C LEU A 102 6.07 4.10 -11.16
N ALA A 103 6.29 3.07 -11.99
CA ALA A 103 6.12 1.68 -11.61
C ALA A 103 7.06 1.32 -10.44
N GLU A 104 8.33 1.71 -10.54
CA GLU A 104 9.33 1.48 -9.51
C GLU A 104 9.01 2.22 -8.21
N LEU A 105 8.56 3.48 -8.29
CA LEU A 105 8.07 4.23 -7.13
C LEU A 105 6.89 3.53 -6.47
N ALA A 106 5.91 3.07 -7.25
CA ALA A 106 4.77 2.32 -6.74
C ALA A 106 5.21 1.01 -6.06
N ARG A 107 6.13 0.26 -6.65
CA ARG A 107 6.69 -0.96 -6.07
C ARG A 107 7.30 -0.71 -4.68
N HIS A 108 8.04 0.39 -4.53
CA HIS A 108 8.60 0.80 -3.24
C HIS A 108 7.52 1.21 -2.22
N LEU A 109 6.50 1.93 -2.66
CA LEU A 109 5.35 2.27 -1.79
C LEU A 109 4.64 1.01 -1.29
N LEU A 110 4.46 0.02 -2.17
CA LEU A 110 3.83 -1.26 -1.84
C LEU A 110 4.67 -2.12 -0.90
N ALA A 111 6.00 -2.11 -1.08
CA ALA A 111 6.91 -2.85 -0.20
C ALA A 111 6.87 -2.39 1.27
N THR A 112 6.36 -1.18 1.55
CA THR A 112 6.14 -0.71 2.93
C THR A 112 4.91 -1.33 3.59
N GLN A 113 4.03 -1.95 2.80
CA GLN A 113 2.77 -2.51 3.25
C GLN A 113 2.88 -4.03 3.36
N VAL A 114 2.54 -4.57 4.54
CA VAL A 114 2.40 -6.02 4.71
C VAL A 114 0.93 -6.35 4.55
N ILE A 115 0.56 -6.92 3.40
CA ILE A 115 -0.81 -7.30 3.07
C ILE A 115 -0.80 -8.75 2.59
N ASP A 116 -1.38 -9.65 3.36
CA ASP A 116 -1.66 -11.01 2.88
C ASP A 116 -2.98 -11.06 2.11
N ARG A 117 -3.15 -12.09 1.27
CA ARG A 117 -4.34 -12.25 0.42
C ARG A 117 -5.64 -12.32 1.21
N GLU A 118 -5.66 -12.96 2.39
CA GLU A 118 -6.85 -13.02 3.23
C GLU A 118 -7.23 -11.61 3.72
N SER A 119 -6.25 -10.85 4.20
CA SER A 119 -6.46 -9.45 4.59
C SER A 119 -6.89 -8.56 3.42
N ALA A 120 -6.39 -8.79 2.19
CA ALA A 120 -6.84 -8.09 0.99
C ALA A 120 -8.31 -8.40 0.65
N ARG A 121 -8.72 -9.67 0.73
CA ARG A 121 -10.11 -10.12 0.55
C ARG A 121 -11.04 -9.47 1.56
N LEU A 122 -10.68 -9.56 2.84
CA LEU A 122 -11.48 -9.00 3.93
C LEU A 122 -11.57 -7.47 3.82
N ARG A 123 -10.47 -6.78 3.51
CA ARG A 123 -10.45 -5.34 3.27
C ARG A 123 -11.44 -4.93 2.18
N ARG A 124 -11.48 -5.65 1.06
CA ARG A 124 -12.43 -5.37 -0.04
C ARG A 124 -13.89 -5.45 0.44
N THR A 125 -14.23 -6.53 1.13
CA THR A 125 -15.59 -6.73 1.66
C THR A 125 -15.95 -5.65 2.67
N VAL A 126 -15.03 -5.30 3.58
CA VAL A 126 -15.21 -4.25 4.58
C VAL A 126 -15.38 -2.86 3.95
N LEU A 127 -14.60 -2.53 2.92
CA LEU A 127 -14.72 -1.25 2.22
C LEU A 127 -16.12 -1.14 1.59
N THR A 128 -16.59 -2.18 0.91
CA THR A 128 -17.92 -2.17 0.29
C THR A 128 -19.09 -2.21 1.29
N SER A 129 -18.85 -2.60 2.55
CA SER A 129 -19.88 -2.65 3.59
C SER A 129 -20.11 -1.33 4.34
N SER A 130 -19.26 -0.31 4.14
CA SER A 130 -19.36 0.97 4.85
C SER A 130 -18.96 2.17 3.99
N PRO A 131 -19.90 3.08 3.64
CA PRO A 131 -19.58 4.32 2.91
C PRO A 131 -18.54 5.20 3.60
N ARG A 132 -18.50 5.17 4.94
CA ARG A 132 -17.51 5.92 5.73
C ARG A 132 -16.09 5.41 5.48
N LEU A 133 -15.91 4.10 5.39
CA LEU A 133 -14.59 3.51 5.13
C LEU A 133 -14.14 3.78 3.69
N LEU A 134 -15.06 3.78 2.73
CA LEU A 134 -14.79 4.21 1.36
C LEU A 134 -14.32 5.67 1.30
N GLY A 135 -15.00 6.57 2.01
CA GLY A 135 -14.60 7.97 2.08
C GLY A 135 -13.17 8.16 2.59
N VAL A 136 -12.83 7.50 3.70
CA VAL A 136 -11.48 7.60 4.28
C VAL A 136 -10.42 7.02 3.35
N ILE A 137 -10.67 5.88 2.69
CA ILE A 137 -9.65 5.30 1.83
C ILE A 137 -9.47 6.12 0.54
N HIS A 138 -10.56 6.67 -0.01
CA HIS A 138 -10.48 7.57 -1.16
C HIS A 138 -9.67 8.82 -0.82
N GLU A 139 -9.91 9.47 0.32
CA GLU A 139 -9.15 10.65 0.77
C GLU A 139 -7.65 10.35 0.90
N ARG A 140 -7.29 9.16 1.41
CA ARG A 140 -5.89 8.72 1.51
C ARG A 140 -5.24 8.51 0.13
N PHE A 141 -5.95 7.89 -0.80
CA PHE A 141 -5.46 7.70 -2.16
C PHE A 141 -5.31 9.03 -2.89
N GLU A 142 -6.28 9.93 -2.75
CA GLU A 142 -6.24 11.27 -3.34
C GLU A 142 -5.04 12.06 -2.81
N THR A 143 -4.84 12.09 -1.49
CA THR A 143 -3.68 12.75 -0.86
C THR A 143 -2.35 12.21 -1.41
N LEU A 144 -2.20 10.89 -1.49
CA LEU A 144 -0.97 10.29 -2.02
C LEU A 144 -0.80 10.56 -3.52
N ALA A 145 -1.88 10.46 -4.29
CA ALA A 145 -1.86 10.74 -5.73
C ALA A 145 -1.45 12.19 -6.00
N GLU A 146 -1.95 13.15 -5.24
CA GLU A 146 -1.56 14.57 -5.34
C GLU A 146 -0.07 14.78 -5.05
N GLN A 147 0.47 14.09 -4.05
CA GLN A 147 1.91 14.15 -3.76
C GLN A 147 2.74 13.61 -4.93
N ILE A 148 2.35 12.46 -5.50
CA ILE A 148 3.03 11.86 -6.65
C ILE A 148 2.89 12.79 -7.88
N VAL A 149 1.73 13.41 -8.10
CA VAL A 149 1.55 14.43 -9.15
C VAL A 149 2.55 15.58 -8.99
N GLY A 150 2.77 16.04 -7.75
CA GLY A 150 3.81 17.01 -7.42
C GLY A 150 5.20 16.54 -7.84
N LEU A 151 5.58 15.31 -7.49
CA LEU A 151 6.86 14.71 -7.90
C LEU A 151 7.03 14.65 -9.42
N VAL A 152 5.97 14.27 -10.15
CA VAL A 152 5.99 14.20 -11.61
C VAL A 152 6.23 15.58 -12.22
N LEU A 153 5.58 16.61 -11.68
CA LEU A 153 5.76 17.99 -12.16
C LEU A 153 7.15 18.55 -11.83
N GLU A 154 7.70 18.23 -10.67
CA GLU A 154 9.08 18.56 -10.30
C GLU A 154 10.10 17.91 -11.24
N ARG A 155 9.86 16.64 -11.61
CA ARG A 155 10.72 15.84 -12.49
C ARG A 155 10.69 16.31 -13.95
N GLU A 156 9.49 16.44 -14.52
CA GLU A 156 9.32 16.66 -15.97
C GLU A 156 9.32 18.14 -16.36
N GLY A 157 9.14 19.03 -15.39
CA GLY A 157 9.13 20.47 -15.59
C GLY A 157 7.79 21.04 -16.11
N PRO A 158 7.73 22.37 -16.34
CA PRO A 158 6.48 23.09 -16.56
C PRO A 158 5.74 22.70 -17.85
N ASP A 159 6.47 22.29 -18.90
CA ASP A 159 5.89 21.95 -20.21
C ASP A 159 5.13 20.61 -20.20
N PHE A 160 5.40 19.75 -19.22
CA PHE A 160 4.66 18.49 -19.05
C PHE A 160 3.20 18.76 -18.69
N GLY A 161 2.98 19.72 -17.79
CA GLY A 161 1.67 20.24 -17.41
C GLY A 161 0.86 19.34 -16.47
N PRO A 162 -0.06 19.92 -15.67
CA PRO A 162 -0.77 19.22 -14.61
C PRO A 162 -1.78 18.17 -15.09
N VAL A 163 -2.23 18.25 -16.34
CA VAL A 163 -3.16 17.25 -16.91
C VAL A 163 -2.42 15.95 -17.19
N ARG A 164 -1.23 16.01 -17.82
CA ARG A 164 -0.43 14.80 -18.11
C ARG A 164 0.01 14.11 -16.83
N ALA A 165 0.44 14.88 -15.82
CA ALA A 165 0.81 14.34 -14.51
C ALA A 165 -0.36 13.61 -13.84
N ARG A 166 -1.55 14.23 -13.80
CA ARG A 166 -2.75 13.59 -13.25
C ARG A 166 -3.17 12.34 -14.02
N LEU A 167 -3.04 12.33 -15.34
CA LEU A 167 -3.35 11.14 -16.14
C LEU A 167 -2.37 10.00 -15.87
N ALA A 168 -1.06 10.28 -15.82
CA ALA A 168 -0.04 9.28 -15.51
C ALA A 168 -0.28 8.63 -14.14
N VAL A 169 -0.55 9.45 -13.12
CA VAL A 169 -0.84 8.96 -11.77
C VAL A 169 -2.20 8.28 -11.70
N GLY A 170 -3.22 8.78 -12.40
CA GLY A 170 -4.55 8.16 -12.44
C GLY A 170 -4.52 6.75 -13.05
N VAL A 171 -3.73 6.54 -14.11
CA VAL A 171 -3.50 5.21 -14.68
C VAL A 171 -2.83 4.28 -13.67
N LEU A 172 -1.81 4.78 -12.94
CA LEU A 172 -1.13 4.00 -11.91
C LEU A 172 -2.09 3.58 -10.79
N VAL A 173 -2.97 4.47 -10.33
CA VAL A 173 -4.00 4.15 -9.33
C VAL A 173 -4.95 3.07 -9.86
N ALA A 174 -5.43 3.20 -11.11
CA ALA A 174 -6.32 2.20 -11.71
C ALA A 174 -5.65 0.83 -11.85
N VAL A 175 -4.36 0.79 -12.21
CA VAL A 175 -3.58 -0.45 -12.24
C VAL A 175 -3.46 -1.05 -10.85
N PHE A 176 -3.15 -0.25 -9.84
CA PHE A 176 -3.08 -0.72 -8.46
C PHE A 176 -4.41 -1.33 -8.00
N ASP A 177 -5.54 -0.67 -8.27
CA ASP A 177 -6.86 -1.18 -7.89
C ASP A 177 -7.15 -2.53 -8.56
N SER A 178 -6.83 -2.66 -9.85
CA SER A 178 -6.97 -3.92 -10.62
C SER A 178 -6.04 -5.02 -10.10
N ALA A 179 -4.79 -4.70 -9.78
CA ALA A 179 -3.82 -5.63 -9.23
C ALA A 179 -4.21 -6.08 -7.82
N MET A 180 -4.75 -5.18 -7.00
CA MET A 180 -5.27 -5.49 -5.67
C MET A 180 -6.46 -6.44 -5.74
N GLU A 181 -7.36 -6.25 -6.71
CA GLU A 181 -8.48 -7.17 -6.94
C GLU A 181 -7.98 -8.57 -7.34
N SER A 182 -7.03 -8.63 -8.27
CA SER A 182 -6.43 -9.91 -8.70
C SER A 182 -5.67 -10.59 -7.57
N PHE A 183 -4.90 -9.83 -6.79
CA PHE A 183 -4.18 -10.33 -5.61
C PHE A 183 -5.13 -10.92 -4.57
N ALA A 184 -6.25 -10.22 -4.31
CA ALA A 184 -7.28 -10.70 -3.40
C ALA A 184 -7.99 -11.95 -3.93
N GLN A 185 -8.05 -12.19 -5.23
CA GLN A 185 -8.70 -13.39 -5.78
C GLN A 185 -7.73 -14.58 -5.92
N GLY A 186 -6.43 -14.34 -6.03
CA GLY A 186 -5.42 -15.38 -6.30
C GLY A 186 -5.09 -16.34 -5.15
N GLU A 187 -4.45 -17.45 -5.50
CA GLU A 187 -3.97 -18.51 -4.60
C GLU A 187 -2.57 -18.19 -4.01
N PRO A 188 -2.12 -18.90 -2.96
CA PRO A 188 -0.82 -18.63 -2.33
C PRO A 188 0.39 -18.65 -3.28
N ASP A 189 0.34 -19.48 -4.33
CA ASP A 189 1.41 -19.63 -5.32
C ASP A 189 1.30 -18.63 -6.50
N ASP A 190 0.25 -17.81 -6.54
CA ASP A 190 0.09 -16.77 -7.56
C ASP A 190 1.06 -15.59 -7.32
N PRO A 191 1.26 -14.71 -8.33
CA PRO A 191 2.15 -13.56 -8.20
C PRO A 191 1.79 -12.62 -7.05
N GLU A 192 2.80 -12.04 -6.41
CA GLU A 192 2.62 -11.06 -5.34
C GLU A 192 2.06 -9.75 -5.89
N LEU A 193 1.48 -8.92 -5.01
CA LEU A 193 0.84 -7.66 -5.42
C LEU A 193 1.76 -6.74 -6.23
N ALA A 194 3.04 -6.66 -5.87
CA ALA A 194 4.03 -5.87 -6.58
C ALA A 194 4.28 -6.36 -8.02
N ASP A 195 4.27 -7.68 -8.21
CA ASP A 195 4.43 -8.30 -9.52
C ASP A 195 3.18 -8.05 -10.38
N LEU A 196 1.99 -8.22 -9.80
CA LEU A 196 0.71 -7.93 -10.48
C LEU A 196 0.61 -6.47 -10.93
N VAL A 197 1.08 -5.51 -10.13
CA VAL A 197 1.12 -4.09 -10.54
C VAL A 197 2.03 -3.90 -11.75
N THR A 198 3.20 -4.56 -11.76
CA THR A 198 4.14 -4.50 -12.87
C THR A 198 3.54 -5.12 -14.13
N ASP A 199 2.93 -6.30 -14.01
CA ASP A 199 2.27 -7.01 -15.11
C ASP A 199 1.12 -6.18 -15.69
N HIS A 200 0.27 -5.62 -14.84
CA HIS A 200 -0.87 -4.81 -15.26
C HIS A 200 -0.44 -3.48 -15.90
N LEU A 201 0.66 -2.87 -15.47
CA LEU A 201 1.25 -1.73 -16.17
C LEU A 201 1.74 -2.13 -17.57
N GLY A 202 2.32 -3.33 -17.71
CA GLY A 202 2.66 -3.92 -19.00
C GLY A 202 1.43 -4.05 -19.92
N LEU A 203 0.31 -4.57 -19.39
CA LEU A 203 -0.95 -4.69 -20.14
C LEU A 203 -1.48 -3.32 -20.59
N VAL A 204 -1.39 -2.29 -19.75
CA VAL A 204 -1.77 -0.92 -20.17
C VAL A 204 -0.89 -0.43 -21.32
N ALA A 205 0.43 -0.66 -21.25
CA ALA A 205 1.34 -0.30 -22.32
C ALA A 205 1.05 -1.07 -23.63
N GLU A 206 0.63 -2.33 -23.55
CA GLU A 206 0.21 -3.12 -24.72
C GLU A 206 -1.12 -2.63 -25.31
N LEU A 207 -2.12 -2.35 -24.46
CA LEU A 207 -3.46 -1.94 -24.89
C LEU A 207 -3.50 -0.55 -25.53
N PHE A 208 -2.69 0.38 -25.00
CA PHE A 208 -2.65 1.78 -25.46
C PHE A 208 -1.38 2.11 -26.25
N GLY A 209 -0.45 1.15 -26.37
CA GLY A 209 0.70 1.26 -27.25
C GLY A 209 0.27 1.25 -28.71
N ALA A 210 0.97 2.01 -29.55
CA ALA A 210 0.78 1.89 -30.99
C ALA A 210 1.20 0.48 -31.43
N HIS A 211 0.28 -0.31 -31.99
CA HIS A 211 0.68 -1.44 -32.83
C HIS A 211 1.56 -0.89 -33.95
N PRO A 212 2.74 -1.48 -34.23
CA PRO A 212 3.46 -1.13 -35.45
C PRO A 212 2.53 -1.45 -36.62
N ALA A 213 2.18 -0.42 -37.40
CA ALA A 213 1.43 -0.54 -38.63
C ALA A 213 2.22 -1.26 -39.71
#